data_AF-A0A8C6SVI4-F1
#
_entry.id   AF-A0A8C6SVI4-F1
#
_cell.length_a   1.000
_cell.length_b   1.000
_cell.length_c   1.000
_cell.angle_alpha   90.00
_cell.angle_beta   90.00
_cell.angle_gamma   90.00
#
_symmetry.space_group_name_H-M   'P 1'
#
loop_
_entity.id
_entity.type
_entity.pdbx_description
1 polymer ?
#
loop_
_entity_poly.entity_id
_entity_poly.type
_entity_poly.pdbx_seq_one_letter_code
_entity_poly.pdbx_strand_id
1 'polypeptide(L)'
;MFQYISHSCSPLSDVSCVFRESCVLPCPFSPETDPMIHWTKEPEYTPVHSYYRNQHLLHLQHESYRNRTSLSDQGIRTADASLQLHKVNVSDEGRYNFDLHSPVLNVSVSQEGQQLICSSERIYPEPTVAWTPPSSDSYQTQTSVNATEDGLYTVYSSLKVILNHMTCMSCILFISWKQPPLPLDTAESDSDCCCSSLFPKVPQPLEGT
;
A
#
# COMPACT_ATOMS: atom_id res chain seq x y z
N MET A 1 -12.97 5.81 -21.19
CA MET A 1 -12.02 6.65 -20.44
C MET A 1 -12.61 6.82 -19.05
N PHE A 2 -12.23 5.96 -18.11
CA PHE A 2 -12.69 6.06 -16.72
C PHE A 2 -11.56 6.69 -15.91
N GLN A 3 -11.92 7.70 -15.13
CA GLN A 3 -11.00 8.44 -14.30
C GLN A 3 -10.86 7.66 -13.00
N TYR A 4 -9.76 6.91 -12.87
CA TYR A 4 -9.27 6.48 -11.57
C TYR A 4 -9.10 7.75 -10.73
N ILE A 5 -9.85 7.88 -9.64
CA ILE A 5 -9.50 8.89 -8.64
C ILE A 5 -8.48 8.23 -7.72
N SER A 6 -7.30 7.88 -8.28
CA SER A 6 -6.10 7.98 -7.47
C SER A 6 -5.89 9.47 -7.30
N HIS A 7 -6.23 10.00 -6.13
CA HIS A 7 -5.70 11.30 -5.74
C HIS A 7 -4.22 11.09 -5.48
N SER A 8 -3.43 11.01 -6.56
CA SER A 8 -2.01 11.28 -6.48
C SER A 8 -1.91 12.76 -6.13
N CYS A 9 -1.78 13.02 -4.86
CA CYS A 9 -1.09 14.20 -4.41
C CYS A 9 0.35 14.02 -4.89
N SER A 10 0.60 14.40 -6.14
CA SER A 10 1.96 14.62 -6.57
C SER A 10 2.45 15.80 -5.73
N PRO A 11 3.53 15.65 -4.94
CA PRO A 11 4.31 16.81 -4.61
C PRO A 11 4.94 17.29 -5.94
N LEU A 12 4.16 17.99 -6.78
CA LEU A 12 4.71 18.79 -7.87
C LEU A 12 5.51 19.98 -7.30
N SER A 13 5.48 20.16 -5.98
CA SER A 13 6.42 20.99 -5.26
C SER A 13 7.78 20.29 -5.21
N ASP A 14 8.75 20.85 -5.93
CA ASP A 14 10.15 20.61 -5.63
C ASP A 14 10.41 20.95 -4.16
N VAL A 15 10.63 19.93 -3.33
CA VAL A 15 10.97 20.09 -1.92
C VAL A 15 12.49 20.03 -1.79
N SER A 16 13.09 21.13 -1.34
CA SER A 16 14.51 21.16 -1.00
C SER A 16 14.71 20.78 0.47
N CYS A 17 15.33 19.64 0.71
CA CYS A 17 15.65 19.14 2.05
C CYS A 17 17.12 19.39 2.40
N VAL A 18 17.40 19.72 3.67
CA VAL A 18 18.78 19.87 4.16
C VAL A 18 19.32 18.52 4.62
N PHE A 19 20.55 18.19 4.22
CA PHE A 19 21.23 16.96 4.61
C PHE A 19 21.29 16.80 6.14
N ARG A 20 20.97 15.60 6.62
CA ARG A 20 20.85 15.19 8.05
C ARG A 20 19.76 15.88 8.86
N GLU A 21 18.97 16.77 8.29
CA GLU A 21 17.85 17.40 8.99
C GLU A 21 16.55 16.60 8.80
N SER A 22 15.46 17.14 9.32
CA SER A 22 14.12 16.63 9.04
C SER A 22 13.49 17.43 7.91
N CYS A 23 12.82 16.73 7.02
CA CYS A 23 12.13 17.32 5.88
C CYS A 23 10.68 16.87 5.85
N VAL A 24 9.80 17.71 5.30
CA VAL A 24 8.38 17.40 5.17
C VAL A 24 8.04 17.37 3.69
N LEU A 25 7.52 16.25 3.23
CA LEU A 25 6.90 16.14 1.90
C LEU A 25 5.41 16.45 2.08
N PRO A 26 4.95 17.64 1.66
CA PRO A 26 3.59 18.08 1.94
C PRO A 26 2.60 17.27 1.12
N CYS A 27 1.53 16.81 1.76
CA CYS A 27 0.49 16.10 1.05
C CYS A 27 -0.92 16.22 1.65
N PRO A 28 -1.60 17.35 1.39
CA PRO A 28 -3.02 17.45 1.67
C PRO A 28 -3.81 16.55 0.71
N PHE A 29 -4.87 15.93 1.22
CA PHE A 29 -5.76 15.08 0.45
C PHE A 29 -7.23 15.41 0.71
N SER A 30 -8.12 14.86 -0.11
CA SER A 30 -9.56 15.04 0.09
C SER A 30 -10.02 14.21 1.30
N PRO A 31 -10.82 14.76 2.23
CA PRO A 31 -11.32 14.00 3.38
C PRO A 31 -12.00 12.69 2.95
N GLU A 32 -11.55 11.58 3.55
CA GLU A 32 -11.98 10.22 3.19
C GLU A 32 -12.30 9.38 4.43
N THR A 33 -13.25 8.45 4.29
CA THR A 33 -13.63 7.52 5.36
C THR A 33 -12.71 6.30 5.34
N ASP A 34 -12.04 6.02 6.47
CA ASP A 34 -11.06 4.93 6.62
C ASP A 34 -9.94 4.94 5.55
N PRO A 35 -9.19 6.06 5.41
CA PRO A 35 -8.19 6.19 4.36
C PRO A 35 -7.05 5.18 4.54
N MET A 36 -6.69 4.51 3.45
CA MET A 36 -5.49 3.71 3.35
C MET A 36 -4.44 4.48 2.57
N ILE A 37 -3.35 4.83 3.25
CA ILE A 37 -2.31 5.72 2.74
C ILE A 37 -1.04 4.92 2.48
N HIS A 38 -0.45 5.11 1.29
CA HIS A 38 0.86 4.57 0.94
C HIS A 38 1.76 5.67 0.38
N TRP A 39 2.96 5.75 0.94
CA TRP A 39 4.08 6.50 0.38
C TRP A 39 5.09 5.52 -0.21
N THR A 40 5.46 5.73 -1.46
CA THR A 40 6.48 4.94 -2.17
C THR A 40 7.51 5.84 -2.84
N LYS A 41 8.71 5.31 -3.12
CA LYS A 41 9.77 6.03 -3.86
C LYS A 41 10.03 5.36 -5.21
N GLU A 42 10.06 6.16 -6.28
CA GLU A 42 10.45 5.73 -7.62
C GLU A 42 11.98 5.51 -7.74
N PRO A 43 12.44 4.67 -8.69
CA PRO A 43 11.64 3.90 -9.65
C PRO A 43 11.18 2.53 -9.14
N GLU A 44 11.76 2.00 -8.06
CA GLU A 44 11.45 0.64 -7.59
C GLU A 44 10.12 0.53 -6.81
N TYR A 45 9.37 1.63 -6.68
CA TYR A 45 8.18 1.73 -5.82
C TYR A 45 8.48 1.28 -4.38
N THR A 46 9.65 1.66 -3.87
CA THR A 46 10.14 1.26 -2.56
C THR A 46 9.17 1.75 -1.47
N PRO A 47 8.63 0.89 -0.59
CA PRO A 47 7.70 1.30 0.45
C PRO A 47 8.37 2.23 1.49
N VAL A 48 7.89 3.46 1.60
CA VAL A 48 8.45 4.50 2.48
C VAL A 48 7.67 4.59 3.79
N HIS A 49 6.33 4.64 3.71
CA HIS A 49 5.45 4.66 4.89
C HIS A 49 4.05 4.20 4.49
N SER A 50 3.32 3.58 5.41
CA SER A 50 1.97 3.09 5.14
C SER A 50 1.09 3.20 6.39
N TYR A 51 -0.16 3.59 6.19
CA TYR A 51 -1.12 3.80 7.27
C TYR A 51 -2.49 3.27 6.88
N TYR A 52 -3.14 2.56 7.80
CA TYR A 52 -4.51 2.08 7.64
C TYR A 52 -5.15 1.80 9.01
N ARG A 53 -6.46 2.06 9.16
CA ARG A 53 -7.24 1.80 10.39
C ARG A 53 -6.60 2.31 11.69
N ASN A 54 -6.10 3.54 11.68
CA ASN A 54 -5.41 4.15 12.82
C ASN A 54 -4.13 3.41 13.25
N GLN A 55 -3.46 2.75 12.30
CA GLN A 55 -2.22 2.03 12.54
C GLN A 55 -1.19 2.32 11.46
N HIS A 56 0.04 2.59 11.89
CA HIS A 56 1.20 2.65 11.01
C HIS A 56 1.69 1.24 10.70
N LEU A 57 1.69 0.85 9.42
CA LEU A 57 2.07 -0.48 8.96
C LEU A 57 3.60 -0.59 8.81
N LEU A 58 4.34 -0.31 9.88
CA LEU A 58 5.81 -0.23 9.88
C LEU A 58 6.51 -1.54 9.45
N HIS A 59 5.81 -2.68 9.46
CA HIS A 59 6.32 -3.96 8.98
C HIS A 59 6.44 -4.04 7.46
N LEU A 60 5.76 -3.16 6.72
CA LEU A 60 5.85 -3.05 5.25
C LEU A 60 6.94 -2.08 4.81
N GLN A 61 7.49 -1.30 5.73
CA GLN A 61 8.46 -0.25 5.45
C GLN A 61 9.82 -0.83 5.04
N HIS A 62 10.40 -0.28 3.99
CA HIS A 62 11.75 -0.65 3.56
C HIS A 62 12.80 -0.22 4.58
N GLU A 63 13.88 -1.01 4.71
CA GLU A 63 14.90 -0.84 5.74
C GLU A 63 15.53 0.56 5.75
N SER A 64 15.74 1.15 4.58
CA SER A 64 16.31 2.50 4.42
C SER A 64 15.49 3.62 5.07
N TYR A 65 14.19 3.41 5.28
CA TYR A 65 13.27 4.40 5.87
C TYR A 65 12.88 4.06 7.31
N ARG A 66 13.39 2.94 7.83
CA ARG A 66 13.04 2.45 9.16
C ARG A 66 13.42 3.45 10.25
N ASN A 67 12.46 3.77 11.12
CA ASN A 67 12.61 4.78 12.19
C ASN A 67 13.01 6.19 11.70
N ARG A 68 12.83 6.45 10.40
CA ARG A 68 13.14 7.74 9.79
C ARG A 68 11.90 8.44 9.27
N THR A 69 10.75 7.76 9.13
CA THR A 69 9.55 8.41 8.63
C THR A 69 8.39 8.37 9.61
N SER A 70 7.55 9.40 9.56
CA SER A 70 6.30 9.47 10.32
C SER A 70 5.20 10.21 9.56
N LEU A 71 3.96 9.84 9.87
CA LEU A 71 2.76 10.57 9.49
C LEU A 71 2.06 11.05 10.76
N SER A 72 1.39 12.19 10.71
CA SER A 72 0.66 12.73 11.85
C SER A 72 -0.75 12.14 11.92
N ASP A 73 -1.10 11.43 12.99
CA ASP A 73 -2.47 10.95 13.22
C ASP A 73 -3.50 12.10 13.21
N GLN A 74 -3.13 13.24 13.79
CA GLN A 74 -3.96 14.44 13.76
C GLN A 74 -4.07 14.99 12.33
N GLY A 75 -2.96 15.00 11.59
CA GLY A 75 -2.92 15.42 10.19
C GLY A 75 -3.89 14.58 9.35
N ILE A 76 -3.82 13.25 9.47
CA ILE A 76 -4.66 12.33 8.71
C ILE A 76 -6.15 12.58 9.01
N ARG A 77 -6.51 12.84 10.26
CA ARG A 77 -7.90 13.20 10.65
C ARG A 77 -8.37 14.52 10.03
N THR A 78 -7.44 15.44 9.77
CA THR A 78 -7.71 16.72 9.08
C THR A 78 -7.41 16.67 7.58
N ALA A 79 -7.31 15.46 7.00
CA ALA A 79 -7.03 15.22 5.59
C ALA A 79 -5.65 15.74 5.11
N ASP A 80 -4.62 15.57 5.94
CA ASP A 80 -3.23 15.87 5.63
C ASP A 80 -2.33 14.66 5.93
N ALA A 81 -1.77 14.07 4.88
CA ALA A 81 -0.88 12.91 4.95
C ALA A 81 0.58 13.28 4.64
N SER A 82 0.97 14.51 4.96
CA SER A 82 2.35 14.98 4.81
C SER A 82 3.35 14.05 5.51
N LEU A 83 4.35 13.59 4.75
CA LEU A 83 5.39 12.68 5.24
C LEU A 83 6.50 13.47 5.91
N GLN A 84 6.79 13.17 7.17
CA GLN A 84 8.01 13.62 7.82
C GLN A 84 9.11 12.60 7.61
N LEU A 85 10.24 13.02 7.02
CA LEU A 85 11.44 12.22 6.84
C LEU A 85 12.57 12.83 7.67
N HIS A 86 13.13 12.06 8.58
CA HIS A 86 14.19 12.44 9.51
C HIS A 86 15.55 11.93 9.04
N LYS A 87 16.59 12.69 9.40
CA LYS A 87 18.00 12.37 9.09
C LYS A 87 18.21 12.19 7.59
N VAL A 88 17.73 13.15 6.78
CA VAL A 88 17.77 13.06 5.31
C VAL A 88 19.18 12.75 4.80
N ASN A 89 19.28 11.83 3.85
CA ASN A 89 20.51 11.37 3.22
C ASN A 89 20.47 11.64 1.71
N VAL A 90 21.62 11.68 1.06
CA VAL A 90 21.73 11.87 -0.40
C VAL A 90 20.97 10.76 -1.16
N SER A 91 20.96 9.54 -0.63
CA SER A 91 20.19 8.42 -1.19
C SER A 91 18.67 8.62 -1.17
N ASP A 92 18.16 9.57 -0.38
CA ASP A 92 16.73 9.86 -0.33
C ASP A 92 16.29 10.76 -1.48
N GLU A 93 17.23 11.37 -2.21
CA GLU A 93 16.93 12.14 -3.42
C GLU A 93 16.19 11.27 -4.44
N GLY A 94 15.12 11.82 -4.99
CA GLY A 94 14.29 11.15 -5.98
C GLY A 94 12.82 11.51 -5.85
N ARG A 95 12.00 10.83 -6.64
CA ARG A 95 10.57 11.09 -6.71
C ARG A 95 9.81 10.19 -5.75
N TYR A 96 8.94 10.81 -4.96
CA TYR A 96 8.04 10.12 -4.04
C TYR A 96 6.62 10.17 -4.60
N ASN A 97 5.93 9.04 -4.48
CA ASN A 97 4.53 8.89 -4.84
C ASN A 97 3.69 8.72 -3.58
N PHE A 98 2.52 9.34 -3.60
CA PHE A 98 1.48 9.19 -2.60
C PHE A 98 0.26 8.54 -3.26
N ASP A 99 -0.16 7.43 -2.68
CA ASP A 99 -1.35 6.71 -3.08
C ASP A 99 -2.36 6.70 -1.93
N LEU A 100 -3.52 7.28 -2.20
CA LEU A 100 -4.69 7.22 -1.32
C LEU A 100 -5.67 6.19 -1.86
N HIS A 101 -5.98 5.20 -1.03
CA HIS A 101 -6.98 4.19 -1.31
C HIS A 101 -8.13 4.30 -0.31
N SER A 102 -9.35 4.22 -0.83
CA SER A 102 -10.56 3.97 -0.06
C SER A 102 -10.84 2.48 -0.08
N PRO A 103 -10.78 1.76 1.06
CA PRO A 103 -11.47 0.49 1.15
C PRO A 103 -12.96 0.82 1.26
N VAL A 104 -13.64 1.02 0.13
CA VAL A 104 -15.10 1.14 0.15
C VAL A 104 -15.65 -0.23 0.56
N LEU A 105 -15.94 -0.39 1.85
CA LEU A 105 -16.43 -1.61 2.45
C LEU A 105 -17.77 -1.34 3.14
N ASN A 106 -18.85 -1.31 2.35
CA ASN A 106 -20.20 -1.32 2.88
C ASN A 106 -20.69 -2.75 2.97
N VAL A 107 -20.39 -3.42 4.09
CA VAL A 107 -20.92 -4.77 4.37
C VAL A 107 -22.31 -4.64 4.95
N SER A 108 -23.31 -5.11 4.20
CA SER A 108 -24.67 -5.26 4.72
C SER A 108 -24.94 -6.72 5.03
N VAL A 109 -25.40 -7.00 6.25
CA VAL A 109 -25.94 -8.31 6.63
C VAL A 109 -27.45 -8.16 6.78
N SER A 110 -28.20 -8.95 6.03
CA SER A 110 -29.65 -9.00 6.07
C SER A 110 -30.12 -10.45 6.25
N GLN A 111 -31.38 -10.62 6.68
CA GLN A 111 -31.99 -11.93 6.84
C GLN A 111 -33.16 -12.06 5.89
N GLU A 112 -33.15 -13.10 5.06
CA GLU A 112 -34.24 -13.49 4.16
C GLU A 112 -34.69 -14.91 4.51
N GLY A 113 -35.78 -15.03 5.28
CA GLY A 113 -36.27 -16.31 5.78
C GLY A 113 -35.26 -17.01 6.70
N GLN A 114 -34.81 -18.21 6.30
CA GLN A 114 -33.80 -19.03 7.01
C GLN A 114 -32.37 -18.80 6.51
N GLN A 115 -32.18 -17.81 5.63
CA GLN A 115 -30.90 -17.51 5.01
C GLN A 115 -30.42 -16.14 5.47
N LEU A 116 -29.18 -16.10 5.95
CA LEU A 116 -28.47 -14.85 6.18
C LEU A 116 -27.74 -14.46 4.90
N ILE A 117 -27.88 -13.20 4.50
CA ILE A 117 -27.30 -12.65 3.28
C ILE A 117 -26.29 -11.59 3.69
N CYS A 118 -25.08 -11.74 3.19
CA CYS A 118 -24.00 -10.78 3.29
C CYS A 118 -23.72 -10.23 1.90
N SER A 119 -23.90 -8.92 1.73
CA SER A 119 -23.62 -8.25 0.45
C SER A 119 -22.72 -7.04 0.68
N SER A 120 -21.87 -6.77 -0.30
CA SER A 120 -21.05 -5.57 -0.35
C SER A 120 -20.74 -5.24 -1.79
N GLU A 121 -20.63 -3.96 -2.10
CA GLU A 121 -20.37 -3.48 -3.45
C GLU A 121 -19.12 -2.61 -3.49
N ARG A 122 -18.50 -2.54 -4.67
CA ARG A 122 -17.39 -1.61 -4.98
C ARG A 122 -16.13 -1.85 -4.13
N ILE A 123 -15.83 -3.10 -3.82
CA ILE A 123 -14.67 -3.51 -3.02
C ILE A 123 -13.42 -3.64 -3.90
N TYR A 124 -12.25 -3.28 -3.37
CA TYR A 124 -10.97 -3.54 -3.99
C TYR A 124 -9.86 -3.73 -2.93
N PRO A 125 -8.85 -4.61 -3.16
CA PRO A 125 -8.73 -5.66 -4.19
C PRO A 125 -9.71 -6.82 -3.98
N GLU A 126 -9.58 -7.90 -4.77
CA GLU A 126 -10.44 -9.10 -4.67
C GLU A 126 -10.59 -9.59 -3.21
N PRO A 127 -11.80 -9.56 -2.65
CA PRO A 127 -12.03 -9.92 -1.25
C PRO A 127 -12.23 -11.42 -1.06
N THR A 128 -11.87 -11.94 0.12
CA THR A 128 -12.22 -13.29 0.57
C THR A 128 -13.30 -13.22 1.64
N VAL A 129 -14.33 -14.07 1.57
CA VAL A 129 -15.47 -14.04 2.52
C VAL A 129 -15.39 -15.19 3.51
N ALA A 130 -15.67 -14.91 4.79
CA ALA A 130 -15.85 -15.94 5.81
C ALA A 130 -17.05 -15.64 6.72
N TRP A 131 -17.67 -16.72 7.20
CA TRP A 131 -18.72 -16.67 8.23
C TRP A 131 -18.15 -17.14 9.57
N THR A 132 -18.57 -16.49 10.66
CA THR A 132 -18.18 -16.85 12.03
C THR A 132 -19.42 -17.21 12.85
N PRO A 133 -19.44 -18.33 13.59
CA PRO A 133 -18.43 -19.39 13.63
C PRO A 133 -18.23 -20.08 12.27
N PRO A 134 -17.05 -20.68 12.02
CA PRO A 134 -16.76 -21.35 10.75
C PRO A 134 -17.81 -22.41 10.45
N SER A 135 -18.22 -22.49 9.19
CA SER A 135 -19.25 -23.41 8.72
C SER A 135 -18.90 -24.85 9.09
N SER A 136 -19.61 -25.44 10.06
CA SER A 136 -19.70 -26.88 10.27
C SER A 136 -20.64 -27.53 9.25
N ASP A 137 -20.66 -28.87 9.17
CA ASP A 137 -21.52 -29.66 8.26
C ASP A 137 -23.03 -29.35 8.38
N SER A 138 -23.45 -28.68 9.46
CA SER A 138 -24.81 -28.21 9.69
C SER A 138 -25.17 -26.89 8.99
N TYR A 139 -24.23 -26.26 8.28
CA TYR A 139 -24.43 -24.98 7.60
C TYR A 139 -24.06 -25.10 6.12
N GLN A 140 -24.91 -24.56 5.24
CA GLN A 140 -24.61 -24.47 3.81
C GLN A 140 -24.35 -23.02 3.44
N THR A 141 -23.16 -22.76 2.89
CA THR A 141 -22.75 -21.43 2.42
C THR A 141 -22.66 -21.39 0.91
N GLN A 142 -23.16 -20.32 0.29
CA GLN A 142 -22.97 -20.02 -1.12
C GLN A 142 -22.39 -18.61 -1.24
N THR A 143 -21.19 -18.49 -1.82
CA THR A 143 -20.47 -17.22 -1.99
C THR A 143 -20.18 -16.97 -3.46
N SER A 144 -20.41 -15.74 -3.90
CA SER A 144 -20.04 -15.23 -5.22
C SER A 144 -19.29 -13.91 -5.06
N VAL A 145 -18.14 -13.83 -5.72
CA VAL A 145 -17.33 -12.62 -5.83
C VAL A 145 -17.21 -12.32 -7.31
N ASN A 146 -17.80 -11.21 -7.74
CA ASN A 146 -17.88 -10.86 -9.16
C ASN A 146 -17.15 -9.54 -9.40
N ALA A 147 -16.25 -9.55 -10.39
CA ALA A 147 -15.62 -8.33 -10.89
C ALA A 147 -16.63 -7.54 -11.74
N THR A 148 -16.70 -6.24 -11.51
CA THR A 148 -17.48 -5.29 -12.30
C THR A 148 -16.63 -4.69 -13.42
N GLU A 149 -17.28 -4.05 -14.40
CA GLU A 149 -16.61 -3.48 -15.58
C GLU A 149 -15.58 -2.39 -15.21
N ASP A 150 -15.76 -1.74 -14.05
CA ASP A 150 -14.85 -0.75 -13.46
C ASP A 150 -13.68 -1.36 -12.66
N GLY A 151 -13.52 -2.69 -12.67
CA GLY A 151 -12.41 -3.38 -12.00
C GLY A 151 -12.55 -3.50 -10.48
N LEU A 152 -13.74 -3.18 -9.95
CA LEU A 152 -14.11 -3.39 -8.55
C LEU A 152 -14.78 -4.75 -8.36
N TYR A 153 -14.99 -5.15 -7.11
CA TYR A 153 -15.61 -6.41 -6.76
C TYR A 153 -16.93 -6.19 -6.02
N THR A 154 -17.92 -6.96 -6.44
CA THR A 154 -19.20 -7.13 -5.74
C THR A 154 -19.21 -8.49 -5.07
N VAL A 155 -19.64 -8.51 -3.81
CA VAL A 155 -19.69 -9.72 -3.00
C VAL A 155 -21.12 -9.99 -2.61
N TYR A 156 -21.49 -11.25 -2.79
CA TYR A 156 -22.73 -11.80 -2.27
C TYR A 156 -22.43 -13.15 -1.64
N SER A 157 -22.79 -13.32 -0.38
CA SER A 157 -22.65 -14.60 0.33
C SER A 157 -23.91 -14.89 1.11
N SER A 158 -24.34 -16.13 1.09
CA SER A 158 -25.55 -16.58 1.75
C SER A 158 -25.26 -17.79 2.63
N LEU A 159 -25.84 -17.80 3.82
CA LEU A 159 -25.65 -18.82 4.83
C LEU A 159 -27.02 -19.37 5.24
N LYS A 160 -27.26 -20.65 4.95
CA LYS A 160 -28.49 -21.35 5.32
C LYS A 160 -28.29 -22.13 6.62
N VAL A 161 -29.14 -21.85 7.60
CA VAL A 161 -29.11 -22.52 8.92
C VAL A 161 -30.01 -23.76 8.88
N ILE A 162 -29.42 -24.96 8.98
CA ILE A 162 -30.16 -26.23 8.89
C ILE A 162 -30.59 -26.74 10.27
N LEU A 163 -29.83 -26.42 11.33
CA LEU A 163 -30.13 -26.79 12.71
C LEU A 163 -30.23 -25.54 13.58
N ASN A 164 -31.34 -25.42 14.32
CA ASN A 164 -31.70 -24.22 15.07
C ASN A 164 -30.87 -24.10 16.36
N HIS A 165 -29.64 -23.62 16.24
CA HIS A 165 -28.82 -23.21 17.38
C HIS A 165 -28.77 -21.67 17.47
N MET A 166 -28.99 -21.14 18.67
CA MET A 166 -28.92 -19.69 18.95
C MET A 166 -27.46 -19.17 18.91
N THR A 167 -26.84 -19.20 17.73
CA THR A 167 -25.47 -18.68 17.53
C THR A 167 -25.53 -17.37 16.75
N CYS A 168 -24.87 -16.33 17.26
CA CYS A 168 -24.70 -15.07 16.55
C CYS A 168 -23.75 -15.27 15.37
N MET A 169 -24.28 -15.25 14.15
CA MET A 169 -23.48 -15.38 12.93
C MET A 169 -22.98 -14.01 12.49
N SER A 170 -21.72 -13.93 12.06
CA SER A 170 -21.12 -12.72 11.50
C SER A 170 -20.49 -13.01 10.15
N CYS A 171 -20.66 -12.10 9.18
CA CYS A 171 -19.97 -12.12 7.90
C CYS A 171 -18.74 -11.22 7.96
N ILE A 172 -17.60 -11.73 7.51
CA ILE A 172 -16.31 -11.01 7.50
C ILE A 172 -15.76 -11.06 6.08
N LEU A 173 -15.39 -9.90 5.55
CA LEU A 173 -14.62 -9.78 4.31
C LEU A 173 -13.15 -9.52 4.64
N PHE A 174 -12.27 -10.41 4.17
CA PHE A 174 -10.83 -10.27 4.23
C PHE A 174 -10.32 -9.65 2.94
N ILE A 175 -9.58 -8.54 3.07
CA ILE A 175 -8.90 -7.89 1.95
C ILE A 175 -7.43 -8.23 2.03
N SER A 176 -6.91 -8.90 1.00
CA SER A 176 -5.49 -9.26 0.90
C SER A 176 -4.84 -8.43 -0.20
N TRP A 177 -4.03 -7.46 0.19
CA TRP A 177 -3.20 -6.71 -0.73
C TRP A 177 -2.03 -7.59 -1.15
N LYS A 178 -1.97 -7.95 -2.42
CA LYS A 178 -0.77 -8.62 -2.94
C LYS A 178 0.38 -7.63 -2.84
N GLN A 179 1.40 -7.96 -2.05
CA GLN A 179 2.67 -7.26 -2.12
C GLN A 179 3.14 -7.24 -3.58
N PRO A 180 3.71 -6.13 -4.09
CA PRO A 180 4.56 -6.20 -5.26
C PRO A 180 5.57 -7.34 -5.02
N PRO A 181 5.82 -8.23 -6.00
CA PRO A 181 6.85 -9.24 -5.83
C PRO A 181 8.13 -8.54 -5.38
N LEU A 182 8.70 -9.00 -4.25
CA LEU A 182 10.04 -8.57 -3.84
C LEU A 182 10.93 -8.67 -5.08
N PRO A 183 11.75 -7.65 -5.39
CA PRO A 183 12.76 -7.79 -6.42
C PRO A 183 13.52 -9.08 -6.13
N LEU A 184 13.47 -10.01 -7.09
CA LEU A 184 14.29 -11.21 -7.02
C LEU A 184 15.73 -10.69 -6.95
N ASP A 185 16.44 -10.98 -5.86
CA ASP A 185 17.87 -10.67 -5.74
C ASP A 185 18.59 -11.25 -6.97
N THR A 186 18.76 -10.44 -8.01
CA THR A 186 19.74 -10.72 -9.04
C THR A 186 21.07 -10.39 -8.41
N ALA A 187 21.62 -11.40 -7.74
CA ALA A 187 23.05 -11.53 -7.61
C ALA A 187 23.66 -11.54 -9.03
N GLU A 188 24.02 -10.37 -9.56
CA GLU A 188 25.11 -10.29 -10.53
C GLU A 188 26.40 -10.35 -9.69
N SER A 189 27.06 -11.51 -9.59
CA SER A 189 27.87 -12.12 -10.65
C SER A 189 29.02 -11.19 -11.06
N ASP A 190 29.98 -11.06 -10.16
CA ASP A 190 31.38 -10.78 -10.48
C ASP A 190 31.88 -11.79 -11.55
N SER A 191 31.99 -11.35 -12.80
CA SER A 191 32.94 -11.88 -13.81
C SER A 191 32.72 -11.21 -15.18
N ASP A 192 33.64 -10.34 -15.61
CA ASP A 192 34.69 -10.79 -16.54
C ASP A 192 35.66 -9.68 -17.01
N CYS A 193 36.94 -9.91 -16.68
CA CYS A 193 38.14 -9.91 -17.51
C CYS A 193 38.38 -8.92 -18.68
N CYS A 194 39.50 -8.19 -18.52
CA CYS A 194 40.55 -7.76 -19.47
C CYS A 194 40.46 -8.07 -20.99
N CYS A 195 40.67 -7.04 -21.83
CA CYS A 195 41.92 -6.85 -22.60
C CYS A 195 41.98 -5.54 -23.45
N SER A 196 42.98 -4.69 -23.12
CA SER A 196 44.05 -4.14 -24.00
C SER A 196 43.76 -3.24 -25.23
N SER A 197 44.23 -1.98 -25.18
CA SER A 197 45.28 -1.37 -26.06
C SER A 197 45.48 0.14 -25.75
N LEU A 198 46.64 0.54 -25.18
CA LEU A 198 47.84 1.15 -25.82
C LEU A 198 47.90 2.72 -25.77
N PHE A 199 48.67 3.22 -24.77
CA PHE A 199 49.54 4.43 -24.61
C PHE A 199 49.50 5.64 -25.60
N PRO A 200 49.91 6.88 -25.22
CA PRO A 200 51.02 7.20 -24.29
C PRO A 200 50.79 8.30 -23.23
N LYS A 201 51.65 8.25 -22.18
CA LYS A 201 51.83 9.30 -21.16
C LYS A 201 52.46 10.55 -21.78
N VAL A 202 51.84 11.72 -21.53
CA VAL A 202 52.45 13.05 -21.72
C VAL A 202 53.00 13.52 -20.36
N PRO A 203 54.20 14.15 -20.30
CA PRO A 203 54.81 14.58 -19.04
C PRO A 203 54.30 15.94 -18.57
N GLN A 204 54.33 16.19 -17.26
CA GLN A 204 54.13 17.51 -16.64
C GLN A 204 55.39 17.97 -15.90
N PRO A 205 55.58 19.30 -15.73
CA PRO A 205 56.89 19.95 -15.71
C PRO A 205 57.54 20.09 -14.32
N LEU A 206 58.83 20.39 -14.35
CA LEU A 206 59.67 20.84 -13.23
C LEU A 206 59.28 22.25 -12.75
N GLU A 207 59.18 22.46 -11.43
CA GLU A 207 59.60 23.69 -10.71
C GLU A 207 59.99 23.31 -9.27
N GLY A 208 61.25 23.50 -8.87
CA GLY A 208 61.69 24.47 -7.83
C GLY A 208 61.61 23.87 -6.42
N THR A 209 62.65 23.72 -5.59
CA THR A 209 63.92 24.42 -5.39
C THR A 209 64.90 23.47 -4.71
#